data_AF-A0A1Y0EMQ4-F1
#
_entry.id   AF-A0A1Y0EMQ4-F1
#
_cell.length_a   1.000
_cell.length_b   1.000
_cell.length_c   1.000
_cell.angle_alpha   90.00
_cell.angle_beta   90.00
_cell.angle_gamma   90.00
#
_symmetry.space_group_name_H-M   'P 1'
#
loop_
_entity.id
_entity.type
_entity.pdbx_description
1 polymer ?
#
loop_
_entity_poly.entity_id
_entity_poly.type
_entity_poly.pdbx_seq_one_letter_code
_entity_poly.pdbx_strand_id
1 'polypeptide(L)'
;MNPDFIGAYSLDPGQDLTVTISHVVREQVTGNGGKKEECTVAYLQGQKPFILNATNSKSIAKLYGPFIEDWAGRQITLFATTTKLAGEQVECLRIRPKVAARKKEQLSPERFKQAVGAVLSGRFSADKLRSDYELTQEQQDALNAQVQTT
;
A
#
# COMPACT_ATOMS: atom_id res chain seq x y z
N MET A 1 -20.93 1.39 -11.18
CA MET A 1 -19.63 1.15 -10.52
C MET A 1 -19.01 -0.05 -11.23
N ASN A 2 -17.74 -0.01 -11.64
CA ASN A 2 -17.09 -1.18 -12.27
C ASN A 2 -16.46 -2.07 -11.17
N PRO A 3 -16.94 -3.31 -10.96
CA PRO A 3 -16.46 -4.19 -9.88
C PRO A 3 -15.03 -4.71 -10.08
N ASP A 4 -14.46 -4.60 -11.29
CA ASP A 4 -13.13 -5.11 -11.61
C ASP A 4 -12.00 -4.19 -11.08
N PHE A 5 -12.34 -2.95 -10.71
CA PHE A 5 -11.37 -1.94 -10.26
C PHE A 5 -11.62 -1.54 -8.82
N ILE A 6 -10.55 -1.20 -8.09
CA ILE A 6 -10.65 -0.66 -6.73
C ILE A 6 -11.37 0.69 -6.74
N GLY A 7 -12.27 0.89 -5.78
CA GLY A 7 -13.03 2.13 -5.62
C GLY A 7 -13.16 2.53 -4.16
N ALA A 8 -13.84 3.66 -3.89
CA ALA A 8 -14.02 4.18 -2.53
C ALA A 8 -14.67 3.14 -1.59
N TYR A 9 -15.59 2.36 -2.15
CA TYR A 9 -16.26 1.23 -1.48
C TYR A 9 -15.32 0.12 -0.98
N SER A 10 -14.06 0.09 -1.43
CA SER A 10 -13.06 -0.90 -1.01
C SER A 10 -12.29 -0.51 0.26
N LEU A 11 -12.51 0.70 0.79
CA LEU A 11 -11.86 1.21 1.99
C LEU A 11 -12.92 1.68 2.99
N ASP A 12 -12.66 1.45 4.27
CA ASP A 12 -13.46 2.02 5.34
C ASP A 12 -13.22 3.54 5.48
N PRO A 13 -14.21 4.32 5.96
CA PRO A 13 -14.03 5.75 6.20
C PRO A 13 -12.83 6.04 7.11
N GLY A 14 -11.88 6.84 6.61
CA GLY A 14 -10.65 7.19 7.35
C GLY A 14 -9.53 6.15 7.25
N GLN A 15 -9.73 5.05 6.53
CA GLN A 15 -8.68 4.07 6.26
C GLN A 15 -7.71 4.58 5.19
N ASP A 16 -6.42 4.47 5.48
CA ASP A 16 -5.34 4.66 4.51
C ASP A 16 -4.85 3.27 4.07
N LEU A 17 -4.81 3.03 2.75
CA LEU A 17 -4.34 1.79 2.14
C LEU A 17 -3.07 2.06 1.33
N THR A 18 -1.92 1.63 1.87
CA THR A 18 -0.64 1.70 1.13
C THR A 18 -0.45 0.46 0.28
N VAL A 19 -0.25 0.66 -1.02
CA VAL A 19 -0.11 -0.39 -2.04
C VAL A 19 1.11 -0.12 -2.90
N THR A 20 1.69 -1.18 -3.46
CA THR A 20 2.76 -1.09 -4.45
C THR A 20 2.17 -1.19 -5.86
N ILE A 21 2.56 -0.29 -6.74
CA ILE A 21 2.20 -0.32 -8.16
C ILE A 21 3.06 -1.39 -8.84
N SER A 22 2.42 -2.38 -9.46
CA SER A 22 3.09 -3.40 -10.27
C SER A 22 3.54 -2.82 -11.61
N HIS A 23 2.62 -2.19 -12.34
CA HIS A 23 2.86 -1.49 -13.60
C HIS A 23 1.68 -0.58 -13.92
N VAL A 24 1.85 0.31 -14.89
CA VAL A 24 0.82 1.25 -15.35
C VAL A 24 0.70 1.16 -16.87
N VAL A 25 -0.52 1.08 -17.37
CA VAL A 25 -0.81 0.94 -18.80
C VAL A 25 -2.01 1.79 -19.20
N ARG A 26 -2.09 2.17 -20.47
CA ARG A 26 -3.31 2.73 -21.06
C ARG A 26 -4.07 1.63 -21.77
N GLU A 27 -5.31 1.40 -21.36
CA GLU A 27 -6.15 0.34 -21.92
C GLU A 27 -7.61 0.76 -22.02
N GLN A 28 -8.38 0.09 -22.88
CA GLN A 28 -9.81 0.34 -23.00
C GLN A 28 -10.54 -0.30 -21.82
N VAL A 29 -11.12 0.54 -20.98
CA VAL A 29 -11.94 0.11 -19.85
C VAL A 29 -13.41 0.29 -20.21
N THR A 30 -14.22 -0.73 -19.90
CA THR A 30 -15.67 -0.64 -20.06
C THR A 30 -16.26 0.02 -18.81
N GLY A 31 -16.77 1.24 -18.96
CA GLY A 31 -17.42 2.01 -17.91
C GLY A 31 -18.87 1.58 -17.66
N ASN A 32 -19.55 2.33 -16.79
CA ASN A 32 -20.97 2.09 -16.50
C ASN A 32 -21.80 2.28 -17.77
N GLY A 33 -22.61 1.28 -18.13
CA GLY A 33 -23.46 1.32 -19.32
C GLY A 33 -22.80 0.84 -20.61
N GLY A 34 -21.67 0.12 -20.52
CA GLY A 34 -21.05 -0.55 -21.68
C GLY A 34 -20.22 0.36 -22.58
N LYS A 35 -20.06 1.65 -22.23
CA LYS A 35 -19.18 2.56 -22.94
C LYS A 35 -17.72 2.18 -22.71
N LYS A 36 -16.94 2.09 -23.79
CA LYS A 36 -15.50 1.85 -23.73
C LYS A 36 -14.78 3.19 -23.76
N GLU A 37 -13.90 3.40 -22.81
CA GLU A 37 -13.07 4.60 -22.71
C GLU A 37 -11.61 4.21 -22.51
N GLU A 38 -10.69 4.91 -23.16
CA GLU A 38 -9.26 4.71 -22.95
C GLU A 38 -8.87 5.33 -21.60
N CYS A 39 -8.46 4.48 -20.66
CA CYS A 39 -8.12 4.87 -19.30
C CYS A 39 -6.68 4.51 -18.98
N THR A 40 -6.04 5.29 -18.11
CA THR A 40 -4.76 4.91 -17.50
C THR A 40 -5.06 4.05 -16.27
N VAL A 41 -4.56 2.82 -16.25
CA VAL A 41 -4.80 1.83 -15.20
C VAL A 41 -3.49 1.51 -14.51
N ALA A 42 -3.47 1.63 -13.19
CA ALA A 42 -2.39 1.16 -12.34
C ALA A 42 -2.74 -0.22 -11.75
N TYR A 43 -1.96 -1.23 -12.09
CA TYR A 43 -2.09 -2.55 -11.47
C TYR A 43 -1.40 -2.53 -10.11
N LEU A 44 -2.10 -2.99 -9.07
CA LEU A 44 -1.64 -2.93 -7.69
C LEU A 44 -1.31 -4.33 -7.16
N GLN A 45 -0.26 -4.45 -6.37
CA GLN A 45 0.09 -5.72 -5.72
C GLN A 45 -0.93 -6.05 -4.61
N GLY A 46 -1.55 -7.23 -4.70
CA GLY A 46 -2.49 -7.73 -3.69
C GLY A 46 -3.82 -6.95 -3.63
N GLN A 47 -4.11 -6.11 -4.62
CA GLN A 47 -5.33 -5.31 -4.71
C GLN A 47 -5.84 -5.26 -6.15
N LYS A 48 -7.11 -4.88 -6.32
CA LYS A 48 -7.70 -4.68 -7.65
C LYS A 48 -7.01 -3.53 -8.39
N PRO A 49 -6.95 -3.55 -9.73
CA PRO A 49 -6.40 -2.46 -10.52
C PRO A 49 -7.11 -1.13 -10.22
N PHE A 50 -6.39 -0.03 -10.36
CA PHE A 50 -6.87 1.31 -10.06
C PHE A 50 -6.90 2.19 -11.29
N ILE A 51 -8.10 2.67 -11.65
CA ILE A 51 -8.28 3.63 -12.73
C ILE A 51 -7.80 5.00 -12.25
N LEU A 52 -6.76 5.52 -12.91
CA LEU A 52 -6.17 6.81 -12.60
C LEU A 52 -6.89 7.93 -13.35
N ASN A 53 -7.65 8.74 -12.61
CA ASN A 53 -8.11 10.04 -13.11
C ASN A 53 -6.97 11.07 -13.11
N ALA A 54 -7.17 12.20 -13.81
CA ALA A 54 -6.15 13.23 -13.97
C ALA A 54 -5.58 13.76 -12.64
N THR A 55 -6.41 13.87 -11.59
CA THR A 55 -5.94 14.31 -10.27
C THR A 55 -5.05 13.27 -9.61
N ASN A 56 -5.41 11.98 -9.69
CA ASN A 56 -4.63 10.90 -9.12
C ASN A 56 -3.30 10.73 -9.88
N SER A 57 -3.32 10.77 -11.22
CA SER A 57 -2.10 10.78 -12.03
C SER A 57 -1.17 11.95 -11.67
N LYS A 58 -1.72 13.15 -11.46
CA LYS A 58 -0.94 14.31 -11.00
C LYS A 58 -0.33 14.10 -9.61
N SER A 59 -1.04 13.42 -8.69
CA SER A 59 -0.50 13.10 -7.36
C SER A 59 0.68 12.13 -7.45
N ILE A 60 0.58 11.07 -8.26
CA ILE A 60 1.70 10.14 -8.48
C ILE A 60 2.86 10.86 -9.16
N ALA A 61 2.55 11.71 -10.15
CA ALA A 61 3.58 12.48 -10.86
C ALA A 61 4.37 13.41 -9.93
N LYS A 62 3.72 13.99 -8.91
CA LYS A 62 4.41 14.81 -7.89
C LYS A 62 5.31 13.97 -6.97
N LEU A 63 4.99 12.70 -6.77
CA LEU A 63 5.77 11.79 -5.94
C LEU A 63 6.98 11.22 -6.69
N TYR A 64 6.79 10.84 -7.96
CA TYR A 64 7.74 9.99 -8.70
C TYR A 64 8.16 10.53 -10.07
N GLY A 65 7.67 11.69 -10.49
CA GLY A 65 7.93 12.26 -11.79
C GLY A 65 6.84 11.94 -12.82
N PRO A 66 6.84 12.62 -13.97
CA PRO A 66 5.70 12.62 -14.90
C PRO A 66 5.55 11.35 -15.76
N PHE A 67 6.58 10.49 -15.81
CA PHE A 67 6.60 9.30 -16.66
C PHE A 67 5.95 8.12 -15.94
N ILE A 68 4.95 7.51 -16.58
CA ILE A 68 4.14 6.44 -15.96
C ILE A 68 4.92 5.14 -15.82
N GLU A 69 5.93 4.95 -16.66
CA GLU A 69 6.84 3.82 -16.70
C GLU A 69 7.68 3.74 -15.41
N ASP A 70 8.03 4.90 -14.85
CA ASP A 70 8.82 5.02 -13.61
C ASP A 70 8.01 4.75 -12.34
N TRP A 71 6.68 4.62 -12.47
CA TRP A 71 5.79 4.39 -11.33
C TRP A 71 5.76 2.92 -10.91
N ALA A 72 6.24 2.00 -11.75
CA ALA A 72 6.35 0.58 -11.41
C ALA A 72 7.29 0.37 -10.21
N GLY A 73 6.88 -0.49 -9.28
CA GLY A 73 7.58 -0.77 -8.03
C GLY A 73 7.46 0.32 -6.96
N ARG A 74 6.82 1.47 -7.26
CA ARG A 74 6.62 2.56 -6.29
C ARG A 74 5.37 2.31 -5.43
N GLN A 75 5.36 2.91 -4.24
CA GLN A 75 4.23 2.79 -3.31
C GLN A 75 3.32 4.01 -3.37
N ILE A 76 2.02 3.83 -3.23
CA ILE A 76 1.06 4.93 -3.09
C ILE A 76 0.13 4.63 -1.94
N THR A 77 -0.32 5.68 -1.25
CA THR A 77 -1.31 5.56 -0.18
C THR A 77 -2.66 6.09 -0.66
N LEU A 78 -3.61 5.18 -0.79
CA LEU A 78 -5.00 5.45 -1.18
C LEU A 78 -5.82 5.80 0.05
N PHE A 79 -6.75 6.73 -0.11
CA PHE A 79 -7.78 7.03 0.90
C PHE A 79 -9.11 7.34 0.21
N ALA A 80 -10.22 6.96 0.85
CA ALA A 80 -11.56 7.30 0.40
C ALA A 80 -11.94 8.73 0.83
N THR A 81 -12.55 9.47 -0.09
CA THR A 81 -13.06 10.83 0.17
C THR A 81 -14.21 11.17 -0.77
N THR A 82 -14.90 12.28 -0.56
CA THR A 82 -15.96 12.75 -1.44
C THR A 82 -15.47 13.91 -2.31
N THR A 83 -16.03 14.02 -3.51
CA THR A 83 -15.79 15.15 -4.42
C THR A 83 -17.10 15.59 -5.05
N LYS A 84 -17.18 16.87 -5.45
CA LYS A 84 -18.36 17.38 -6.16
C LYS A 84 -18.21 17.11 -7.64
N LEU A 85 -19.10 16.32 -8.22
CA LEU A 85 -19.19 16.07 -9.65
C LEU A 85 -20.59 16.46 -10.13
N ALA A 86 -20.68 17.36 -11.11
CA ALA A 86 -21.95 17.85 -11.65
C ALA A 86 -22.95 18.38 -10.58
N GLY A 87 -22.45 18.93 -9.47
CA GLY A 87 -23.27 19.45 -8.37
C GLY A 87 -23.60 18.44 -7.27
N GLU A 88 -23.35 17.15 -7.50
CA GLU A 88 -23.58 16.07 -6.53
C GLU A 88 -22.30 15.67 -5.80
N GLN A 89 -22.41 15.26 -4.53
CA GLN A 89 -21.29 14.68 -3.80
C GLN A 89 -21.16 13.20 -4.14
N VAL A 90 -20.03 12.81 -4.71
CA VAL A 90 -19.71 11.43 -5.08
C VAL A 90 -18.48 10.95 -4.33
N GLU A 91 -18.50 9.69 -3.91
CA GLU A 91 -17.35 9.04 -3.28
C GLU A 91 -16.27 8.73 -4.33
N CYS A 92 -15.00 8.90 -3.96
CA CYS A 92 -13.86 8.68 -4.83
C CYS A 92 -12.61 8.27 -4.04
N LEU A 93 -11.66 7.65 -4.76
CA LEU A 93 -10.32 7.40 -4.23
C LEU A 93 -9.36 8.50 -4.61
N ARG A 94 -8.54 8.89 -3.64
CA ARG A 94 -7.45 9.85 -3.79
C ARG A 94 -6.14 9.27 -3.28
N ILE A 95 -5.05 9.83 -3.78
CA ILE A 95 -3.69 9.46 -3.39
C ILE A 95 -3.15 10.54 -2.45
N ARG A 96 -2.62 10.13 -1.30
CA ARG A 96 -1.97 11.03 -0.34
C ARG A 96 -0.72 11.67 -0.98
N PRO A 97 -0.40 12.93 -0.64
CA PRO A 97 0.78 13.63 -1.16
C PRO A 97 2.11 13.12 -0.58
N LYS A 98 2.05 12.22 0.41
CA LYS A 98 3.18 11.49 0.97
C LYS A 98 2.77 10.04 1.12
N VAL A 99 3.69 9.12 0.88
CA VAL A 99 3.46 7.70 1.16
C VAL A 99 3.50 7.49 2.66
N ALA A 100 2.43 6.93 3.22
CA ALA A 100 2.44 6.51 4.60
C ALA A 100 3.50 5.41 4.76
N ALA A 101 4.41 5.58 5.71
CA ALA A 101 5.37 4.54 6.04
C ALA A 101 4.61 3.24 6.33
N ARG A 102 5.06 2.12 5.75
CA ARG A 102 4.49 0.82 6.05
C ARG A 102 4.53 0.65 7.56
N LYS A 103 3.38 0.62 8.23
CA LYS A 103 3.31 0.33 9.66
C LYS A 103 3.89 -1.07 9.82
N LYS A 104 5.06 -1.16 10.44
CA LYS A 104 5.67 -2.45 10.69
C LYS A 104 4.73 -3.18 11.65
N GLU A 105 4.43 -4.43 11.36
CA GLU A 105 3.48 -5.16 12.19
C GLU A 105 4.15 -5.47 13.54
N GLN A 106 3.42 -5.24 14.64
CA GLN A 106 3.92 -5.57 15.97
C GLN A 106 3.87 -7.09 16.14
N LEU A 107 4.97 -7.68 16.61
CA LEU A 107 4.94 -9.10 16.97
C LEU A 107 4.17 -9.28 18.29
N SER A 108 3.17 -10.17 18.27
CA SER A 108 2.60 -10.68 19.52
C SER A 108 3.70 -11.34 20.37
N PRO A 109 3.57 -11.34 21.71
CA PRO A 109 4.57 -11.94 22.60
C PRO A 109 4.90 -13.40 22.27
N GLU A 110 3.90 -14.15 21.81
CA GLU A 110 4.03 -15.57 21.42
C GLU A 110 4.86 -15.74 20.15
N ARG A 111 4.57 -14.95 19.12
CA ARG A 111 5.35 -14.98 17.87
C ARG A 111 6.76 -14.45 18.07
N PHE A 112 6.94 -13.47 18.96
CA PHE A 112 8.27 -12.97 19.32
C PHE A 112 9.13 -14.08 19.93
N LYS A 113 8.62 -14.88 20.87
CA LYS A 113 9.36 -16.03 21.44
C LYS A 113 9.78 -17.03 20.36
N GLN A 114 8.89 -17.35 19.42
CA GLN A 114 9.20 -18.25 18.30
C GLN A 114 10.27 -17.66 17.38
N ALA A 115 10.16 -16.36 17.06
CA ALA A 115 11.13 -15.65 16.24
C ALA A 115 12.52 -15.60 16.89
N VAL A 116 12.59 -15.33 18.19
CA VAL A 116 13.86 -15.36 18.95
C VAL A 116 14.47 -16.76 18.94
N GLY A 117 13.67 -17.81 19.14
CA GLY A 117 14.13 -19.20 19.01
C GLY A 117 14.68 -19.51 17.61
N ALA A 118 14.04 -19.01 16.56
CA ALA A 118 14.52 -19.15 15.19
C ALA A 118 15.86 -18.40 14.96
N VAL A 119 16.03 -17.22 15.57
CA VAL A 119 17.28 -16.45 15.53
C VAL A 119 18.42 -17.20 16.22
N LEU A 120 18.19 -17.73 17.42
CA LEU A 120 19.19 -18.53 18.15
C LEU A 120 19.58 -19.81 17.40
N SER A 121 18.62 -20.44 16.71
CA SER A 121 18.90 -21.63 15.89
C SER A 121 19.63 -21.35 14.58
N GLY A 122 19.94 -20.08 14.26
CA GLY A 122 20.59 -19.67 13.01
C GLY A 122 19.69 -19.73 11.77
N ARG A 123 18.40 -20.07 11.93
CA ARG A 123 17.42 -20.15 10.82
C ARG A 123 16.92 -18.78 10.37
N PHE A 124 17.13 -17.75 11.20
CA PHE A 124 16.68 -16.39 10.95
C PHE A 124 17.70 -15.39 11.51
N SER A 125 17.84 -14.20 10.92
CA SER A 125 18.75 -13.18 11.43
C SER A 125 18.02 -12.14 12.29
N ALA A 126 18.68 -11.68 13.35
CA ALA A 126 18.15 -10.62 14.21
C ALA A 126 17.89 -9.33 13.43
N ASP A 127 18.74 -8.99 12.46
CA ASP A 127 18.58 -7.80 11.62
C ASP A 127 17.35 -7.89 10.71
N LYS A 128 17.06 -9.09 10.18
CA LYS A 128 15.85 -9.31 9.39
C LYS A 128 14.60 -9.18 10.25
N LEU A 129 14.64 -9.66 11.50
CA LEU A 129 13.53 -9.49 12.45
C LEU A 129 13.23 -8.02 12.75
N ARG A 130 14.28 -7.20 12.96
CA ARG A 130 14.15 -5.73 13.17
C ARG A 130 13.71 -4.97 11.91
N SER A 131 14.07 -5.48 10.74
CA SER A 131 13.66 -4.89 9.46
C SER A 131 12.18 -5.13 9.18
N ASP A 132 11.73 -6.38 9.34
CA ASP A 132 10.40 -6.82 8.93
C ASP A 132 9.30 -6.46 9.95
N TYR A 133 9.63 -6.28 11.23
CA TYR A 133 8.64 -6.07 12.31
C TYR A 133 8.94 -4.88 13.23
N GLU A 134 7.91 -4.37 13.89
CA GLU A 134 8.03 -3.35 14.94
C GLU A 134 8.17 -4.06 16.29
N LEU A 135 9.35 -3.99 16.88
CA LEU A 135 9.63 -4.58 18.19
C LEU A 135 9.49 -3.51 19.28
N THR A 136 8.82 -3.86 20.37
CA THR A 136 8.79 -3.01 21.58
C THR A 136 10.18 -2.89 22.19
N GLN A 137 10.42 -1.89 23.04
CA GLN A 137 11.71 -1.73 23.73
C GLN A 137 12.08 -3.00 24.51
N GLU A 138 11.12 -3.58 25.26
CA GLU A 138 11.31 -4.83 25.99
C GLU A 138 11.71 -6.00 25.08
N GLN A 139 11.09 -6.12 23.90
CA GLN A 139 11.42 -7.14 22.91
C GLN A 139 12.81 -6.92 22.31
N GLN A 140 13.21 -5.67 22.06
CA GLN A 140 14.56 -5.35 21.58
C GLN A 140 15.62 -5.71 22.62
N ASP A 141 15.40 -5.35 23.88
CA ASP A 141 16.33 -5.63 24.98
C ASP A 141 16.46 -7.15 25.19
N ALA A 142 15.34 -7.88 25.16
CA ALA A 142 15.34 -9.34 25.24
C ALA A 142 16.07 -10.00 24.06
N LEU A 143 15.88 -9.51 22.84
CA LEU A 143 16.57 -10.02 21.66
C LEU A 143 18.08 -9.76 21.74
N ASN A 144 18.48 -8.55 22.16
CA ASN A 144 19.90 -8.17 22.29
C ASN A 144 20.61 -9.00 23.37
N ALA A 145 19.96 -9.21 24.53
CA ALA A 145 20.51 -10.04 25.60
C ALA A 145 20.75 -11.48 25.11
N GLN A 146 19.83 -12.06 24.33
CA GLN A 146 19.97 -13.42 23.84
C GLN A 146 21.01 -13.57 22.71
N VAL A 147 21.16 -12.56 21.85
CA VAL A 147 22.13 -12.58 20.74
C VAL A 147 23.57 -12.31 21.21
N GLN A 148 23.77 -11.52 22.28
CA GLN A 148 25.12 -11.26 22.83
C GLN A 148 25.69 -12.42 23.66
N THR A 149 24.87 -13.41 24.03
CA THR A 149 25.29 -14.54 24.87
C THR A 149 25.74 -15.76 24.05
N THR A 150 25.72 -15.67 22.72
CA THR A 150 26.16 -16.72 21.78
C THR A 150 27.39 -16.27 21.02
#